data_AF-A0A8J8JZD5-F1
#
_entry.id   AF-A0A8J8JZD5-F1
#
_cell.length_a   1.000
_cell.length_b   1.000
_cell.length_c   1.000
_cell.angle_alpha   90.00
_cell.angle_beta   90.00
_cell.angle_gamma   90.00
#
_symmetry.space_group_name_H-M   'P 1'
#
loop_
_entity.id
_entity.type
_entity.pdbx_description
1 polymer ?
#
loop_
_entity_poly.entity_id
_entity_poly.type
_entity_poly.pdbx_seq_one_letter_code
_entity_poly.pdbx_strand_id
1 'polypeptide(L)'
;MNWSNTEAASKPSYMHWDKLKVKVIPIEAGELKFLLLNKRITLLEKSRIPLLGGVLDINKFDWHKDTTDEPTVYFSGAIHDLSLEQLSAALEWTPLSGNISGSIPGVDYKDKTLTVKGGLKVNVFDGTIKIKQLASSGMFSDFAKFHMDMELDNLDLYALTQKFKMGAMEGRVSGFVKGLYLENWSPVTFYAWLGTPDNDDSRHRISQKAVQNIASIGGGGAADVISKGFLRFFDTFGYDRLGFGCYLHNGVCQLMGVEAAEQGYYIIKGGGIPRIDVVGYNPQVDWAVLMQRLSRISMTDEVVIE
;
A
#
# COMPACT_ATOMS: atom_id res chain seq x y z
N MET A 1 34.26 3.04 18.65
CA MET A 1 34.10 3.43 17.24
C MET A 1 35.43 3.88 16.70
N ASN A 2 35.79 3.46 15.49
CA ASN A 2 37.02 3.82 14.80
C ASN A 2 36.67 4.71 13.61
N TRP A 3 37.16 5.97 13.60
CA TRP A 3 37.05 6.86 12.44
C TRP A 3 38.46 7.11 11.86
N SER A 4 38.55 7.27 10.54
CA SER A 4 39.80 7.65 9.88
C SER A 4 39.55 8.64 8.75
N ASN A 5 40.56 9.47 8.47
CA ASN A 5 40.60 10.32 7.28
C ASN A 5 41.48 9.72 6.16
N THR A 6 42.12 8.59 6.43
CA THR A 6 43.06 7.92 5.52
C THR A 6 42.79 6.42 5.46
N GLU A 7 42.77 5.87 4.25
CA GLU A 7 42.44 4.46 4.00
C GLU A 7 43.41 3.50 4.72
N ALA A 8 44.70 3.82 4.74
CA ALA A 8 45.76 3.06 5.39
C ALA A 8 45.59 2.90 6.93
N ALA A 9 44.83 3.79 7.57
CA ALA A 9 44.57 3.75 9.02
C ALA A 9 43.12 3.36 9.35
N SER A 10 42.32 3.03 8.33
CA SER A 10 40.91 2.70 8.53
C SER A 10 40.75 1.32 9.18
N LYS A 11 39.93 1.24 10.22
CA LYS A 11 39.61 0.00 10.93
C LYS A 11 38.10 -0.17 10.99
N PRO A 12 37.57 -1.41 10.95
CA PRO A 12 36.14 -1.66 11.14
C PRO A 12 35.62 -1.06 12.45
N SER A 13 34.42 -0.54 12.39
CA SER A 13 33.61 -0.14 13.54
C SER A 13 32.45 -1.11 13.70
N TYR A 14 32.07 -1.34 14.95
CA TYR A 14 30.92 -2.15 15.33
C TYR A 14 29.94 -1.28 16.12
N MET A 15 28.66 -1.42 15.82
CA MET A 15 27.56 -0.77 16.54
C MET A 15 26.64 -1.89 16.96
N HIS A 16 26.53 -2.07 18.27
CA HIS A 16 25.61 -3.02 18.89
C HIS A 16 24.56 -2.21 19.63
N TRP A 17 23.33 -2.69 19.61
CA TRP A 17 22.25 -2.12 20.40
C TRP A 17 21.35 -3.24 20.89
N ASP A 18 20.79 -3.08 22.09
CA ASP A 18 19.80 -4.01 22.63
C ASP A 18 18.39 -3.66 22.12
N LYS A 19 18.11 -2.36 21.99
CA LYS A 19 16.87 -1.81 21.44
C LYS A 19 17.19 -0.50 20.73
N LEU A 20 16.64 -0.34 19.53
CA LEU A 20 16.72 0.90 18.77
C LEU A 20 15.31 1.29 18.33
N LYS A 21 15.04 2.58 18.21
CA LYS A 21 13.78 3.08 17.66
C LYS A 21 14.09 4.10 16.59
N VAL A 22 13.66 3.83 15.36
CA VAL A 22 13.80 4.76 14.23
C VAL A 22 12.43 5.35 13.94
N LYS A 23 12.25 6.62 14.27
CA LYS A 23 10.94 7.28 14.35
C LYS A 23 10.00 6.50 15.26
N VAL A 24 9.00 5.82 14.69
CA VAL A 24 8.01 5.00 15.41
C VAL A 24 8.29 3.51 15.32
N ILE A 25 9.22 3.09 14.45
CA ILE A 25 9.50 1.68 14.20
C ILE A 25 10.48 1.15 15.25
N PRO A 26 10.07 0.17 16.08
CA PRO A 26 10.97 -0.53 16.98
C PRO A 26 11.89 -1.48 16.20
N ILE A 27 13.14 -1.50 16.59
CA ILE A 27 14.17 -2.38 16.07
C ILE A 27 14.73 -3.14 17.27
N GLU A 28 14.72 -4.47 17.18
CA GLU A 28 15.19 -5.35 18.25
C GLU A 28 16.72 -5.35 18.30
N ALA A 29 17.30 -6.17 19.19
CA ALA A 29 18.74 -6.24 19.34
C ALA A 29 19.43 -6.58 18.01
N GLY A 30 20.52 -5.89 17.72
CA GLY A 30 21.23 -6.06 16.46
C GLY A 30 22.64 -5.52 16.50
N GLU A 31 23.38 -5.88 15.47
CA GLU A 31 24.74 -5.42 15.25
C GLU A 31 24.96 -5.00 13.80
N LEU A 32 25.80 -3.99 13.62
CA LEU A 32 26.30 -3.55 12.32
C LEU A 32 27.81 -3.43 12.36
N LYS A 33 28.46 -3.93 11.32
CA LYS A 33 29.88 -3.73 11.06
C LYS A 33 30.06 -2.83 9.85
N PHE A 34 30.71 -1.70 10.07
CA PHE A 34 30.80 -0.62 9.09
C PHE A 34 32.17 0.04 9.12
N LEU A 35 32.50 0.76 8.05
CA LEU A 35 33.71 1.56 7.93
C LEU A 35 33.37 3.04 7.96
N LEU A 36 34.08 3.82 8.80
CA LEU A 36 34.03 5.28 8.79
C LEU A 36 35.31 5.82 8.16
N LEU A 37 35.18 6.36 6.95
CA LEU A 37 36.28 6.96 6.22
C LEU A 37 35.83 8.26 5.57
N ASN A 38 36.45 9.40 5.88
CA ASN A 38 36.19 10.67 5.17
C ASN A 38 34.70 11.04 5.04
N LYS A 39 33.94 10.97 6.14
CA LYS A 39 32.47 11.20 6.14
C LYS A 39 31.67 10.25 5.25
N ARG A 40 32.23 9.08 4.95
CA ARG A 40 31.53 7.92 4.39
C ARG A 40 31.30 6.90 5.50
N ILE A 41 30.11 6.29 5.48
CA ILE A 41 29.73 5.12 6.25
C ILE A 41 29.39 4.05 5.24
N THR A 42 30.16 2.96 5.23
CA THR A 42 29.89 1.80 4.36
C THR A 42 29.72 0.56 5.20
N LEU A 43 28.65 -0.19 4.96
CA LEU A 43 28.42 -1.49 5.56
C LEU A 43 29.45 -2.50 5.02
N LEU A 44 30.15 -3.19 5.90
CA LEU A 44 31.23 -4.10 5.54
C LEU A 44 30.75 -5.52 5.27
N GLU A 45 29.65 -5.95 5.88
CA GLU A 45 29.08 -7.27 5.72
C GLU A 45 27.56 -7.21 5.75
N LYS A 46 26.90 -8.18 5.10
CA LYS A 46 25.44 -8.26 5.14
C LYS A 46 24.98 -8.42 6.58
N SER A 47 23.96 -7.66 6.97
CA SER A 47 23.46 -7.67 8.34
C SER A 47 22.00 -8.07 8.37
N ARG A 48 21.64 -8.81 9.41
CA ARG A 48 20.29 -9.29 9.65
C ARG A 48 19.75 -8.65 10.91
N ILE A 49 18.70 -7.84 10.78
CA ILE A 49 18.14 -7.07 11.88
C ILE A 49 16.71 -7.54 12.14
N PRO A 50 16.42 -8.14 13.30
CA PRO A 50 15.04 -8.45 13.68
C PRO A 50 14.25 -7.16 13.93
N LEU A 51 13.05 -7.09 13.37
CA LEU A 51 12.12 -5.98 13.57
C LEU A 51 10.68 -6.44 13.31
N LEU A 52 9.75 -5.96 14.14
CA LEU A 52 8.31 -6.15 13.93
C LEU A 52 7.90 -7.63 13.72
N GLY A 53 8.51 -8.54 14.48
CA GLY A 53 8.26 -9.99 14.39
C GLY A 53 8.84 -10.67 13.15
N GLY A 54 9.50 -9.92 12.26
CA GLY A 54 10.20 -10.41 11.08
C GLY A 54 11.65 -9.95 11.06
N VAL A 55 12.21 -9.86 9.86
CA VAL A 55 13.64 -9.61 9.66
C VAL A 55 13.88 -8.66 8.49
N LEU A 56 14.78 -7.69 8.69
CA LEU A 56 15.37 -6.86 7.65
C LEU A 56 16.79 -7.37 7.35
N ASP A 57 16.98 -7.91 6.16
CA ASP A 57 18.30 -8.20 5.62
C ASP A 57 18.83 -6.96 4.90
N ILE A 58 19.92 -6.39 5.39
CA ILE A 58 20.65 -5.29 4.75
C ILE A 58 21.78 -5.90 3.93
N ASN A 59 21.64 -5.82 2.60
CA ASN A 59 22.63 -6.35 1.67
C ASN A 59 23.76 -5.34 1.42
N LYS A 60 23.41 -4.06 1.28
CA LYS A 60 24.36 -2.95 1.11
C LYS A 60 23.77 -1.70 1.75
N PHE A 61 24.65 -0.93 2.39
CA PHE A 61 24.34 0.41 2.86
C PHE A 61 25.58 1.28 2.71
N ASP A 62 25.43 2.37 1.96
CA ASP A 62 26.46 3.37 1.77
C ASP A 62 25.84 4.73 2.05
N TRP A 63 26.49 5.51 2.90
CA TRP A 63 26.15 6.89 3.16
C TRP A 63 27.43 7.70 2.98
N HIS A 64 27.37 8.80 2.25
CA HIS A 64 28.47 9.77 2.28
C HIS A 64 27.95 11.19 2.17
N LYS A 65 28.72 12.12 2.71
CA LYS A 65 28.43 13.54 2.62
C LYS A 65 29.68 14.31 2.23
N ASP A 66 29.65 14.90 1.05
CA ASP A 66 30.67 15.83 0.59
C ASP A 66 30.48 17.19 1.28
N THR A 67 31.55 17.99 1.39
CA THR A 67 31.59 19.15 2.31
C THR A 67 30.53 20.22 2.04
N THR A 68 30.01 20.31 0.82
CA THR A 68 29.01 21.31 0.39
C THR A 68 27.64 20.73 0.08
N ASP A 69 27.54 19.40 -0.02
CA ASP A 69 26.39 18.75 -0.64
C ASP A 69 25.51 18.04 0.40
N GLU A 70 24.31 17.71 -0.04
CA GLU A 70 23.44 16.83 0.73
C GLU A 70 24.00 15.40 0.80
N PRO A 71 23.67 14.63 1.85
CA PRO A 71 24.10 13.25 1.92
C PRO A 71 23.56 12.45 0.74
N THR A 72 24.43 11.64 0.13
CA THR A 72 24.04 10.59 -0.80
C THR A 72 23.92 9.27 -0.04
N VAL A 73 22.85 8.52 -0.30
CA VAL A 73 22.58 7.24 0.34
C VAL A 73 22.30 6.18 -0.72
N TYR A 74 22.90 5.02 -0.59
CA TYR A 74 22.51 3.82 -1.30
C TYR A 74 22.13 2.73 -0.30
N PHE A 75 21.03 2.04 -0.56
CA PHE A 75 20.55 0.94 0.26
C PHE A 75 20.03 -0.20 -0.62
N SER A 76 20.38 -1.44 -0.30
CA SER A 76 19.68 -2.61 -0.83
C SER A 76 19.49 -3.66 0.26
N GLY A 77 18.42 -4.44 0.13
CA GLY A 77 18.00 -5.34 1.19
C GLY A 77 16.80 -6.20 0.84
N ALA A 78 16.27 -6.88 1.85
CA ALA A 78 15.03 -7.62 1.79
C ALA A 78 14.34 -7.60 3.15
N ILE A 79 13.02 -7.69 3.13
CA ILE A 79 12.20 -7.86 4.33
C ILE A 79 11.62 -9.27 4.28
N HIS A 80 11.67 -9.96 5.41
CA HIS A 80 11.14 -11.31 5.58
C HIS A 80 10.15 -11.35 6.74
N ASP A 81 8.93 -11.77 6.42
CA ASP A 81 7.86 -12.14 7.35
C ASP A 81 7.51 -11.06 8.40
N LEU A 82 7.64 -9.79 8.02
CA LEU A 82 7.34 -8.66 8.89
C LEU A 82 5.83 -8.64 9.19
N SER A 83 5.45 -8.57 10.48
CA SER A 83 4.05 -8.60 10.88
C SER A 83 3.35 -7.28 10.56
N LEU A 84 2.28 -7.36 9.78
CA LEU A 84 1.45 -6.21 9.46
C LEU A 84 0.69 -5.71 10.68
N GLU A 85 0.35 -6.58 11.63
CA GLU A 85 -0.27 -6.21 12.89
C GLU A 85 0.67 -5.30 13.71
N GLN A 86 1.93 -5.71 13.85
CA GLN A 86 2.92 -4.92 14.60
C GLN A 86 3.26 -3.62 13.86
N LEU A 87 3.37 -3.66 12.53
CA LEU A 87 3.64 -2.49 11.71
C LEU A 87 2.50 -1.46 11.79
N SER A 88 1.25 -1.93 11.62
CA SER A 88 0.07 -1.05 11.69
C SER A 88 -0.10 -0.47 13.08
N ALA A 89 0.13 -1.24 14.15
CA ALA A 89 0.15 -0.72 15.51
C ALA A 89 1.25 0.34 15.73
N ALA A 90 2.47 0.12 15.22
CA ALA A 90 3.56 1.07 15.35
C ALA A 90 3.33 2.38 14.57
N LEU A 91 2.58 2.32 13.47
CA LEU A 91 2.25 3.46 12.61
C LEU A 91 0.89 4.11 12.95
N GLU A 92 0.19 3.61 13.96
CA GLU A 92 -1.18 4.03 14.32
C GLU A 92 -2.16 3.92 13.13
N TRP A 93 -1.96 2.89 12.30
CA TRP A 93 -2.84 2.56 11.17
C TRP A 93 -3.97 1.63 11.62
N THR A 94 -5.03 1.56 10.80
CA THR A 94 -6.04 0.50 10.93
C THR A 94 -5.33 -0.85 11.01
N PRO A 95 -5.65 -1.70 12.01
CA PRO A 95 -4.98 -2.98 12.18
C PRO A 95 -5.02 -3.80 10.90
N LEU A 96 -3.85 -4.12 10.36
CA LEU A 96 -3.69 -5.00 9.22
C LEU A 96 -3.30 -6.40 9.70
N SER A 97 -3.68 -7.42 8.94
CA SER A 97 -3.33 -8.79 9.26
C SER A 97 -2.45 -9.47 8.23
N GLY A 98 -1.62 -10.40 8.70
CA GLY A 98 -0.70 -11.18 7.89
C GLY A 98 0.71 -10.62 7.87
N ASN A 99 1.52 -11.13 6.95
CA ASN A 99 2.94 -10.82 6.87
C ASN A 99 3.28 -10.18 5.53
N ILE A 100 4.29 -9.34 5.55
CA ILE A 100 4.86 -8.71 4.36
C ILE A 100 6.31 -9.17 4.20
N SER A 101 6.60 -9.66 2.99
CA SER A 101 7.95 -10.01 2.55
C SER A 101 8.25 -9.29 1.25
N GLY A 102 9.49 -8.89 1.02
CA GLY A 102 9.81 -8.18 -0.22
C GLY A 102 11.29 -7.96 -0.45
N SER A 103 11.65 -7.77 -1.72
CA SER A 103 13.02 -7.45 -2.12
C SER A 103 13.16 -5.97 -2.46
N ILE A 104 14.27 -5.39 -2.01
CA ILE A 104 14.64 -4.00 -2.24
C ILE A 104 15.96 -4.02 -3.01
N PRO A 105 15.91 -4.11 -4.36
CA PRO A 105 17.12 -4.31 -5.18
C PRO A 105 18.11 -3.14 -5.07
N GLY A 106 17.61 -1.92 -4.91
CA GLY A 106 18.43 -0.74 -4.70
C GLY A 106 17.59 0.53 -4.57
N VAL A 107 17.86 1.31 -3.54
CA VAL A 107 17.32 2.64 -3.30
C VAL A 107 18.48 3.61 -3.31
N ASP A 108 18.43 4.59 -4.21
CA ASP A 108 19.38 5.69 -4.28
C ASP A 108 18.69 6.95 -3.74
N TYR A 109 19.31 7.66 -2.81
CA TYR A 109 18.93 9.01 -2.40
C TYR A 109 20.09 9.95 -2.75
N LYS A 110 19.83 10.92 -3.64
CA LYS A 110 20.81 11.92 -4.07
C LYS A 110 20.08 13.19 -4.49
N ASP A 111 20.64 14.36 -4.20
CA ASP A 111 20.08 15.65 -4.65
C ASP A 111 18.59 15.81 -4.29
N LYS A 112 18.24 15.56 -3.02
CA LYS A 112 16.86 15.51 -2.49
C LYS A 112 15.91 14.50 -3.16
N THR A 113 16.45 13.59 -3.96
CA THR A 113 15.68 12.67 -4.80
C THR A 113 15.94 11.23 -4.41
N LEU A 114 14.89 10.53 -3.99
CA LEU A 114 14.86 9.10 -3.77
C LEU A 114 14.44 8.40 -5.07
N THR A 115 15.17 7.39 -5.51
CA THR A 115 14.83 6.55 -6.66
C THR A 115 15.02 5.08 -6.34
N VAL A 116 14.18 4.22 -6.92
CA VAL A 116 14.31 2.75 -6.78
C VAL A 116 14.57 2.13 -8.14
N LYS A 117 15.75 1.51 -8.28
CA LYS A 117 16.16 0.83 -9.52
C LYS A 117 15.71 -0.62 -9.51
N GLY A 118 15.13 -1.10 -10.61
CA GLY A 118 14.69 -2.49 -10.75
C GLY A 118 13.30 -2.79 -10.14
N GLY A 119 12.67 -1.80 -9.50
CA GLY A 119 11.35 -1.92 -8.88
C GLY A 119 11.36 -2.61 -7.52
N LEU A 120 10.23 -2.58 -6.82
CA LEU A 120 10.01 -3.32 -5.57
C LEU A 120 9.07 -4.48 -5.85
N LYS A 121 9.36 -5.64 -5.28
CA LYS A 121 8.42 -6.76 -5.24
C LYS A 121 8.06 -7.05 -3.79
N VAL A 122 6.77 -7.07 -3.52
CA VAL A 122 6.20 -7.34 -2.21
C VAL A 122 5.24 -8.52 -2.33
N ASN A 123 5.38 -9.51 -1.46
CA ASN A 123 4.41 -10.58 -1.28
C ASN A 123 3.57 -10.24 -0.04
N VAL A 124 2.26 -10.17 -0.21
CA VAL A 124 1.31 -9.78 0.84
C VAL A 124 -0.08 -10.28 0.46
N PHE A 125 -0.90 -10.63 1.47
CA PHE A 125 -2.26 -11.13 1.25
C PHE A 125 -2.32 -12.28 0.24
N ASP A 126 -1.37 -13.23 0.35
CA ASP A 126 -1.25 -14.39 -0.56
C ASP A 126 -1.12 -14.04 -2.07
N GLY A 127 -0.74 -12.80 -2.39
CA GLY A 127 -0.45 -12.39 -3.75
C GLY A 127 0.80 -11.53 -3.84
N THR A 128 0.98 -10.87 -4.98
CA THR A 128 2.18 -10.08 -5.27
C THR A 128 1.82 -8.66 -5.67
N ILE A 129 2.51 -7.68 -5.08
CA ILE A 129 2.51 -6.28 -5.52
C ILE A 129 3.89 -5.98 -6.12
N LYS A 130 3.92 -5.43 -7.34
CA LYS A 130 5.13 -4.93 -8.00
C LYS A 130 5.02 -3.43 -8.15
N ILE A 131 6.03 -2.70 -7.67
CA ILE A 131 6.11 -1.25 -7.80
C ILE A 131 7.26 -0.92 -8.74
N LYS A 132 7.02 -0.12 -9.77
CA LYS A 132 8.01 0.27 -10.78
C LYS A 132 8.09 1.79 -10.83
N GLN A 133 9.20 2.29 -11.39
CA GLN A 133 9.40 3.73 -11.59
C GLN A 133 9.16 4.54 -10.31
N LEU A 134 9.51 4.00 -9.13
CA LEU A 134 9.32 4.72 -7.89
C LEU A 134 10.41 5.78 -7.78
N ALA A 135 10.00 7.03 -7.73
CA ALA A 135 10.88 8.09 -7.30
C ALA A 135 10.14 9.27 -6.66
N SER A 136 10.86 9.97 -5.82
CA SER A 136 10.33 11.11 -5.08
C SER A 136 11.40 12.18 -4.90
N SER A 137 11.02 13.44 -5.02
CA SER A 137 11.92 14.59 -4.83
C SER A 137 11.34 15.54 -3.80
N GLY A 138 12.17 16.10 -2.94
CA GLY A 138 11.72 17.11 -1.98
C GLY A 138 10.77 16.55 -0.92
N MET A 139 10.86 15.25 -0.57
CA MET A 139 9.98 14.55 0.39
C MET A 139 9.82 15.25 1.74
N PHE A 140 10.83 16.02 2.14
CA PHE A 140 10.88 16.75 3.41
C PHE A 140 10.65 18.26 3.23
N SER A 141 10.00 18.65 2.13
CA SER A 141 9.71 20.05 1.78
C SER A 141 8.25 20.22 1.34
N ASP A 142 7.80 21.47 1.28
CA ASP A 142 6.45 21.85 0.81
C ASP A 142 6.23 21.69 -0.70
N PHE A 143 7.23 21.16 -1.43
CA PHE A 143 7.20 20.89 -2.88
C PHE A 143 7.48 19.41 -3.17
N ALA A 144 7.00 18.52 -2.31
CA ALA A 144 7.20 17.09 -2.44
C ALA A 144 6.52 16.57 -3.72
N LYS A 145 7.30 15.90 -4.58
CA LYS A 145 6.79 15.20 -5.76
C LYS A 145 7.03 13.72 -5.59
N PHE A 146 6.08 12.90 -6.04
CA PHE A 146 6.18 11.45 -5.98
C PHE A 146 5.60 10.85 -7.25
N HIS A 147 6.27 9.84 -7.81
CA HIS A 147 5.75 9.07 -8.92
C HIS A 147 5.99 7.56 -8.74
N MET A 148 5.04 6.76 -9.24
CA MET A 148 5.18 5.31 -9.34
C MET A 148 4.18 4.68 -10.31
N ASP A 149 4.51 3.48 -10.75
CA ASP A 149 3.56 2.50 -11.27
C ASP A 149 3.44 1.33 -10.29
N MET A 150 2.28 0.70 -10.22
CA MET A 150 1.99 -0.45 -9.37
C MET A 150 1.20 -1.51 -10.15
N GLU A 151 1.54 -2.77 -9.96
CA GLU A 151 0.79 -3.94 -10.44
C GLU A 151 0.44 -4.80 -9.22
N LEU A 152 -0.81 -5.23 -9.13
CA LEU A 152 -1.31 -6.10 -8.08
C LEU A 152 -1.75 -7.40 -8.75
N ASP A 153 -1.22 -8.52 -8.29
CA ASP A 153 -1.43 -9.84 -8.88
C ASP A 153 -1.97 -10.79 -7.83
N ASN A 154 -3.20 -11.22 -8.06
CA ASN A 154 -3.89 -12.26 -7.35
C ASN A 154 -3.86 -12.08 -5.82
N LEU A 155 -4.29 -10.94 -5.28
CA LEU A 155 -4.39 -10.73 -3.84
C LEU A 155 -5.65 -11.37 -3.26
N ASP A 156 -5.54 -11.94 -2.06
CA ASP A 156 -6.67 -12.47 -1.30
C ASP A 156 -7.59 -11.35 -0.81
N LEU A 157 -8.82 -11.32 -1.32
CA LEU A 157 -9.77 -10.27 -1.02
C LEU A 157 -10.30 -10.35 0.42
N TYR A 158 -10.34 -11.55 1.00
CA TYR A 158 -10.80 -11.72 2.37
C TYR A 158 -9.78 -11.16 3.35
N ALA A 159 -8.50 -11.49 3.16
CA ALA A 159 -7.39 -10.95 3.93
C ALA A 159 -7.32 -9.42 3.84
N LEU A 160 -7.59 -8.88 2.65
CA LEU A 160 -7.65 -7.44 2.39
C LEU A 160 -8.84 -6.74 3.06
N THR A 161 -9.94 -7.42 3.38
CA THR A 161 -11.20 -6.75 3.77
C THR A 161 -11.65 -7.06 5.19
N GLN A 162 -11.23 -8.19 5.76
CA GLN A 162 -11.70 -8.68 7.06
C GLN A 162 -11.44 -7.72 8.24
N LYS A 163 -10.36 -6.93 8.20
CA LYS A 163 -10.03 -5.95 9.25
C LYS A 163 -10.53 -4.54 8.94
N PHE A 164 -10.93 -4.29 7.70
CA PHE A 164 -11.54 -3.04 7.34
C PHE A 164 -13.01 -3.07 7.71
N LYS A 165 -13.51 -1.95 8.21
CA LYS A 165 -14.94 -1.77 8.48
C LYS A 165 -15.80 -1.81 7.21
N MET A 166 -15.18 -1.99 6.05
CA MET A 166 -15.79 -2.25 4.77
C MET A 166 -16.67 -3.51 4.78
N GLY A 167 -16.35 -4.54 5.58
CA GLY A 167 -17.08 -5.81 5.61
C GLY A 167 -16.39 -6.89 4.76
N ALA A 168 -16.67 -8.15 5.06
CA ALA A 168 -15.99 -9.29 4.42
C ALA A 168 -16.38 -9.47 2.95
N MET A 169 -15.36 -9.73 2.13
CA MET A 169 -15.46 -10.12 0.73
C MET A 169 -14.49 -11.28 0.46
N GLU A 170 -14.98 -12.40 -0.06
CA GLU A 170 -14.18 -13.56 -0.48
C GLU A 170 -13.94 -13.51 -1.98
N GLY A 171 -12.75 -13.91 -2.43
CA GLY A 171 -12.36 -13.91 -3.84
C GLY A 171 -10.88 -13.53 -4.01
N ARG A 172 -10.45 -13.37 -5.26
CA ARG A 172 -9.15 -12.77 -5.60
C ARG A 172 -9.34 -11.44 -6.32
N VAL A 173 -8.36 -10.55 -6.15
CA VAL A 173 -8.31 -9.28 -6.90
C VAL A 173 -6.94 -9.05 -7.52
N SER A 174 -6.95 -8.53 -8.74
CA SER A 174 -5.76 -8.08 -9.47
C SER A 174 -6.02 -6.70 -10.04
N GLY A 175 -4.95 -5.98 -10.37
CA GLY A 175 -5.09 -4.60 -10.76
C GLY A 175 -3.78 -3.90 -11.05
N PHE A 176 -3.88 -2.60 -11.24
CA PHE A 176 -2.74 -1.73 -11.44
C PHE A 176 -3.04 -0.30 -11.04
N VAL A 177 -1.98 0.47 -10.83
CA VAL A 177 -1.96 1.94 -10.84
C VAL A 177 -0.86 2.34 -11.82
N LYS A 178 -1.20 3.15 -12.82
CA LYS A 178 -0.28 3.62 -13.86
C LYS A 178 -0.18 5.13 -13.80
N GLY A 179 1.04 5.64 -13.94
CA GLY A 179 1.33 7.06 -13.99
C GLY A 179 0.84 7.81 -12.75
N LEU A 180 0.97 7.20 -11.56
CA LEU A 180 0.66 7.94 -10.34
C LEU A 180 1.64 9.09 -10.20
N TYR A 181 1.11 10.30 -10.07
CA TYR A 181 1.89 11.49 -9.77
C TYR A 181 1.20 12.26 -8.64
N LEU A 182 1.97 12.52 -7.58
CA LEU A 182 1.55 13.33 -6.45
C LEU A 182 2.34 14.63 -6.41
N GLU A 183 1.66 15.71 -6.06
CA GLU A 183 2.26 16.97 -5.63
C GLU A 183 1.79 17.26 -4.21
N ASN A 184 2.72 17.58 -3.32
CA ASN A 184 2.46 17.86 -1.92
C ASN A 184 1.61 16.76 -1.26
N TRP A 185 1.96 15.50 -1.58
CA TRP A 185 1.28 14.28 -1.14
C TRP A 185 -0.19 14.16 -1.57
N SER A 186 -0.64 15.00 -2.49
CA SER A 186 -1.98 14.95 -3.09
C SER A 186 -1.90 14.42 -4.53
N PRO A 187 -2.74 13.46 -4.93
CA PRO A 187 -2.70 12.92 -6.28
C PRO A 187 -3.20 13.93 -7.30
N VAL A 188 -2.43 14.09 -8.38
CA VAL A 188 -2.74 14.97 -9.50
C VAL A 188 -3.28 14.17 -10.68
N THR A 189 -2.68 13.02 -10.96
CA THR A 189 -3.08 12.10 -12.03
C THR A 189 -2.71 10.68 -11.69
N PHE A 190 -3.52 9.74 -12.17
CA PHE A 190 -3.21 8.31 -12.26
C PHE A 190 -4.30 7.61 -13.07
N TYR A 191 -3.99 6.41 -13.56
CA TYR A 191 -4.99 5.45 -14.01
C TYR A 191 -4.91 4.19 -13.16
N ALA A 192 -5.97 3.90 -12.40
CA ALA A 192 -6.05 2.74 -11.53
C ALA A 192 -7.20 1.81 -11.95
N TRP A 193 -6.96 0.51 -11.77
CA TRP A 193 -7.96 -0.55 -11.90
C TRP A 193 -7.71 -1.61 -10.84
N LEU A 194 -8.78 -2.10 -10.22
CA LEU A 194 -8.76 -3.27 -9.35
C LEU A 194 -10.01 -4.09 -9.64
N GLY A 195 -9.89 -5.40 -9.81
CA GLY A 195 -11.05 -6.27 -10.03
C GLY A 195 -10.73 -7.75 -9.96
N THR A 196 -11.77 -8.58 -10.11
CA THR A 196 -11.65 -10.03 -10.18
C THR A 196 -10.78 -10.42 -11.38
N PRO A 197 -9.71 -11.22 -11.21
CA PRO A 197 -8.90 -11.70 -12.33
C PRO A 197 -9.69 -12.72 -13.18
N ASP A 198 -9.38 -12.80 -14.48
CA ASP A 198 -10.15 -13.62 -15.44
C ASP A 198 -10.19 -15.13 -15.11
N ASN A 199 -9.18 -15.64 -14.42
CA ASN A 199 -9.04 -17.07 -14.06
C ASN A 199 -9.20 -17.31 -12.55
N ASP A 200 -10.05 -16.54 -11.88
CA ASP A 200 -10.34 -16.73 -10.46
C ASP A 200 -11.38 -17.85 -10.24
N ASP A 201 -10.94 -18.99 -9.70
CA ASP A 201 -11.80 -20.12 -9.32
C ASP A 201 -12.16 -20.15 -7.83
N SER A 202 -11.73 -19.14 -7.08
CA SER A 202 -12.01 -19.03 -5.66
C SER A 202 -13.49 -18.73 -5.39
N ARG A 203 -13.89 -18.88 -4.12
CA ARG A 203 -15.26 -18.61 -3.72
C ARG A 203 -15.53 -17.11 -3.69
N HIS A 204 -16.55 -16.67 -4.42
CA HIS A 204 -16.99 -15.27 -4.46
C HIS A 204 -18.19 -15.04 -3.56
N ARG A 205 -17.94 -14.42 -2.40
CA ARG A 205 -18.98 -14.04 -1.43
C ARG A 205 -18.78 -12.62 -0.97
N ILE A 206 -19.88 -11.90 -0.78
CA ILE A 206 -19.86 -10.54 -0.26
C ILE A 206 -20.87 -10.39 0.88
N SER A 207 -20.43 -9.81 2.00
CA SER A 207 -21.32 -9.50 3.12
C SER A 207 -22.27 -8.35 2.80
N GLN A 208 -23.45 -8.34 3.40
CA GLN A 208 -24.39 -7.22 3.32
C GLN A 208 -23.71 -5.86 3.63
N LYS A 209 -22.86 -5.83 4.66
CA LYS A 209 -22.11 -4.63 5.06
C LYS A 209 -21.22 -4.11 3.93
N ALA A 210 -20.52 -5.00 3.24
CA ALA A 210 -19.68 -4.64 2.09
C ALA A 210 -20.49 -4.09 0.92
N VAL A 211 -21.63 -4.71 0.60
CA VAL A 211 -22.54 -4.19 -0.43
C VAL A 211 -22.99 -2.76 -0.10
N GLN A 212 -23.44 -2.52 1.14
CA GLN A 212 -23.91 -1.20 1.58
C GLN A 212 -22.80 -0.16 1.53
N ASN A 213 -21.60 -0.50 2.00
CA ASN A 213 -20.46 0.38 1.98
C ASN A 213 -20.06 0.75 0.53
N ILE A 214 -19.97 -0.24 -0.37
CA ILE A 214 -19.63 0.01 -1.78
C ILE A 214 -20.69 0.89 -2.46
N ALA A 215 -21.98 0.60 -2.25
CA ALA A 215 -23.06 1.40 -2.81
C ALA A 215 -23.01 2.87 -2.30
N SER A 216 -22.63 3.09 -1.04
CA SER A 216 -22.51 4.44 -0.48
C SER A 216 -21.38 5.28 -1.12
N ILE A 217 -20.33 4.64 -1.64
CA ILE A 217 -19.25 5.31 -2.40
C ILE A 217 -19.80 5.88 -3.70
N GLY A 218 -20.65 5.11 -4.39
CA GLY A 218 -21.30 5.48 -5.66
C GLY A 218 -22.29 6.66 -5.55
N GLY A 219 -22.66 7.07 -4.33
CA GLY A 219 -23.59 8.16 -4.06
C GLY A 219 -25.02 7.69 -3.76
N GLY A 220 -25.89 8.62 -3.36
CA GLY A 220 -27.21 8.30 -2.78
C GLY A 220 -28.09 7.39 -3.64
N GLY A 221 -28.05 7.52 -4.97
CA GLY A 221 -28.86 6.71 -5.88
C GLY A 221 -28.46 5.24 -5.97
N ALA A 222 -27.21 4.87 -5.68
CA ALA A 222 -26.75 3.48 -5.75
C ALA A 222 -27.19 2.66 -4.52
N ALA A 223 -27.32 3.31 -3.35
CA ALA A 223 -27.77 2.65 -2.12
C ALA A 223 -29.29 2.43 -2.08
N ASP A 224 -30.07 3.30 -2.71
CA ASP A 224 -31.53 3.26 -2.70
C ASP A 224 -32.14 2.13 -3.55
N VAL A 225 -31.38 1.57 -4.50
CA VAL A 225 -31.83 0.51 -5.42
C VAL A 225 -31.68 -0.90 -4.81
N ILE A 226 -30.99 -1.03 -3.67
CA ILE A 226 -30.84 -2.32 -3.01
C ILE A 226 -32.12 -2.64 -2.24
N SER A 227 -32.76 -3.78 -2.56
CA SER A 227 -33.97 -4.22 -1.87
C SER A 227 -33.72 -4.37 -0.36
N LYS A 228 -34.29 -3.45 0.43
CA LYS A 228 -34.25 -3.48 1.91
C LYS A 228 -34.83 -4.77 2.50
N GLY A 229 -35.71 -5.45 1.75
CA GLY A 229 -36.25 -6.76 2.12
C GLY A 229 -35.25 -7.90 1.86
N PHE A 230 -34.59 -7.91 0.71
CA PHE A 230 -33.62 -8.95 0.31
C PHE A 230 -32.41 -9.02 1.26
N LEU A 231 -31.97 -7.87 1.76
CA LEU A 231 -30.86 -7.79 2.71
C LEU A 231 -31.18 -8.33 4.12
N ARG A 232 -32.46 -8.48 4.50
CA ARG A 232 -32.85 -8.98 5.83
C ARG A 232 -32.84 -10.50 5.93
N PHE A 233 -32.82 -11.23 4.81
CA PHE A 233 -32.91 -12.69 4.79
C PHE A 233 -31.56 -13.39 4.60
N PHE A 234 -30.52 -12.66 4.19
CA PHE A 234 -29.22 -13.23 3.87
C PHE A 234 -28.07 -12.33 4.35
N ASP A 235 -27.15 -12.91 5.13
CA ASP A 235 -25.96 -12.20 5.61
C ASP A 235 -24.88 -12.04 4.53
N THR A 236 -24.88 -12.93 3.54
CA THR A 236 -23.89 -12.98 2.46
C THR A 236 -24.52 -13.34 1.10
N PHE A 237 -23.99 -12.73 0.06
CA PHE A 237 -24.42 -12.88 -1.33
C PHE A 237 -23.29 -13.45 -2.19
N GLY A 238 -23.63 -14.17 -3.25
CA GLY A 238 -22.68 -14.53 -4.32
C GLY A 238 -22.53 -13.41 -5.34
N TYR A 239 -21.32 -13.27 -5.87
CA TYR A 239 -21.03 -12.43 -7.03
C TYR A 239 -20.22 -13.24 -8.05
N ASP A 240 -20.19 -12.79 -9.30
CA ASP A 240 -19.39 -13.38 -10.38
C ASP A 240 -18.13 -12.55 -10.62
N ARG A 241 -18.28 -11.23 -10.73
CA ARG A 241 -17.17 -10.30 -10.92
C ARG A 241 -17.37 -9.03 -10.12
N LEU A 242 -16.28 -8.47 -9.61
CA LEU A 242 -16.23 -7.12 -9.08
C LEU A 242 -15.06 -6.35 -9.65
N GLY A 243 -15.18 -5.03 -9.68
CA GLY A 243 -14.16 -4.20 -10.27
C GLY A 243 -14.47 -2.72 -10.18
N PHE A 244 -13.41 -1.96 -9.95
CA PHE A 244 -13.43 -0.53 -9.76
C PHE A 244 -12.22 0.09 -10.44
N GLY A 245 -12.48 1.01 -11.37
CA GLY A 245 -11.47 1.81 -12.05
C GLY A 245 -11.63 3.29 -11.75
N CYS A 246 -10.51 3.99 -11.74
CA CYS A 246 -10.46 5.45 -11.64
C CYS A 246 -9.35 6.00 -12.54
N TYR A 247 -9.71 6.86 -13.49
CA TYR A 247 -8.75 7.74 -14.15
C TYR A 247 -8.88 9.14 -13.56
N LEU A 248 -7.89 9.55 -12.77
CA LEU A 248 -7.86 10.87 -12.14
C LEU A 248 -7.24 11.89 -13.10
N HIS A 249 -7.99 12.93 -13.42
CA HIS A 249 -7.49 14.07 -14.18
C HIS A 249 -8.25 15.34 -13.78
N ASN A 250 -7.54 16.46 -13.58
CA ASN A 250 -8.11 17.75 -13.17
C ASN A 250 -9.04 17.66 -11.93
N GLY A 251 -8.65 16.88 -10.93
CA GLY A 251 -9.44 16.70 -9.70
C GLY A 251 -10.71 15.85 -9.87
N VAL A 252 -10.98 15.32 -11.07
CA VAL A 252 -12.13 14.46 -11.35
C VAL A 252 -11.65 13.05 -11.62
N CYS A 253 -12.24 12.09 -10.90
CA CYS A 253 -12.05 10.68 -11.14
C CYS A 253 -13.13 10.17 -12.10
N GLN A 254 -12.70 9.69 -13.27
CA GLN A 254 -13.55 8.97 -14.21
C GLN A 254 -13.65 7.52 -13.76
N LEU A 255 -14.84 7.13 -13.29
CA LEU A 255 -15.11 5.84 -12.70
C LEU A 255 -15.46 4.79 -13.76
N MET A 256 -15.02 3.57 -13.53
CA MET A 256 -15.30 2.41 -14.37
C MET A 256 -15.65 1.20 -13.50
N GLY A 257 -16.45 0.28 -14.07
CA GLY A 257 -16.80 -1.00 -13.47
C GLY A 257 -16.46 -2.17 -14.38
N VAL A 258 -16.77 -3.38 -13.95
CA VAL A 258 -16.47 -4.64 -14.67
C VAL A 258 -17.16 -4.75 -16.02
N GLU A 259 -18.32 -4.11 -16.16
CA GLU A 259 -19.14 -4.20 -17.37
C GLU A 259 -20.08 -2.98 -17.45
N ALA A 260 -20.52 -2.63 -18.67
CA ALA A 260 -21.59 -1.66 -18.86
C ALA A 260 -22.93 -2.21 -18.38
N ALA A 261 -23.76 -1.35 -17.78
CA ALA A 261 -25.15 -1.64 -17.46
C ALA A 261 -26.09 -0.90 -18.43
N GLU A 262 -27.38 -1.25 -18.45
CA GLU A 262 -28.39 -0.48 -19.21
C GLU A 262 -28.37 1.00 -18.83
N GLN A 263 -28.17 1.27 -17.54
CA GLN A 263 -27.92 2.60 -17.01
C GLN A 263 -26.71 2.54 -16.06
N GLY A 264 -25.57 3.08 -16.50
CA GLY A 264 -24.34 3.12 -15.70
C GLY A 264 -23.41 1.94 -15.95
N TYR A 265 -22.75 1.45 -14.91
CA TYR A 265 -21.75 0.39 -14.97
C TYR A 265 -21.82 -0.52 -13.74
N TYR A 266 -21.56 -1.81 -13.90
CA TYR A 266 -21.51 -2.76 -12.80
C TYR A 266 -20.21 -2.60 -12.03
N ILE A 267 -20.29 -2.26 -10.74
CA ILE A 267 -19.17 -2.38 -9.80
C ILE A 267 -19.08 -3.83 -9.32
N ILE A 268 -20.24 -4.45 -9.09
CA ILE A 268 -20.38 -5.87 -8.75
C ILE A 268 -21.46 -6.45 -9.66
N LYS A 269 -21.12 -7.55 -10.32
CA LYS A 269 -22.05 -8.40 -11.08
C LYS A 269 -22.37 -9.64 -10.28
N GLY A 270 -23.65 -9.89 -10.04
CA GLY A 270 -24.13 -11.00 -9.21
C GLY A 270 -23.97 -12.36 -9.86
N GLY A 271 -23.64 -13.37 -9.06
CA GLY A 271 -23.47 -14.76 -9.46
C GLY A 271 -24.11 -15.72 -8.45
N GLY A 272 -24.70 -16.83 -8.94
CA GLY A 272 -25.36 -17.82 -8.08
C GLY A 272 -26.68 -17.35 -7.42
N ILE A 273 -27.05 -17.97 -6.30
CA ILE A 273 -28.23 -17.61 -5.47
C ILE A 273 -27.87 -17.76 -3.98
N PRO A 274 -28.14 -16.76 -3.12
CA PRO A 274 -28.62 -15.42 -3.46
C PRO A 274 -27.50 -14.58 -4.09
N ARG A 275 -27.80 -13.88 -5.19
CA ARG A 275 -26.85 -12.98 -5.88
C ARG A 275 -27.18 -11.51 -5.61
N ILE A 276 -26.19 -10.63 -5.77
CA ILE A 276 -26.39 -9.19 -5.69
C ILE A 276 -25.62 -8.44 -6.78
N ASP A 277 -26.28 -7.48 -7.41
CA ASP A 277 -25.69 -6.54 -8.36
C ASP A 277 -25.49 -5.17 -7.67
N VAL A 278 -24.37 -4.51 -7.94
CA VAL A 278 -24.12 -3.12 -7.53
C VAL A 278 -23.77 -2.31 -8.76
N VAL A 279 -24.61 -1.31 -9.07
CA VAL A 279 -24.49 -0.46 -10.25
C VAL A 279 -24.09 0.96 -9.83
N GLY A 280 -23.04 1.48 -10.46
CA GLY A 280 -22.67 2.89 -10.40
C GLY A 280 -23.34 3.66 -11.53
N TYR A 281 -24.00 4.76 -11.21
CA TYR A 281 -24.73 5.57 -12.20
C TYR A 281 -23.96 6.81 -12.65
N ASN A 282 -23.09 7.34 -11.79
CA ASN A 282 -22.31 8.53 -12.09
C ASN A 282 -20.87 8.15 -12.46
N PRO A 283 -20.46 8.27 -13.73
CA PRO A 283 -19.11 7.92 -14.16
C PRO A 283 -18.07 8.99 -13.81
N GLN A 284 -18.46 10.14 -13.24
CA GLN A 284 -17.54 11.22 -12.88
C GLN A 284 -17.79 11.69 -11.45
N VAL A 285 -16.74 11.64 -10.63
CA VAL A 285 -16.81 12.12 -9.25
C VAL A 285 -15.62 13.02 -8.95
N ASP A 286 -15.88 14.13 -8.26
CA ASP A 286 -14.81 14.93 -7.68
C ASP A 286 -13.97 14.05 -6.73
N TRP A 287 -12.66 14.12 -6.86
CA TRP A 287 -11.74 13.28 -6.11
C TRP A 287 -11.83 13.51 -4.60
N ALA A 288 -11.97 14.77 -4.17
CA ALA A 288 -12.10 15.10 -2.76
C ALA A 288 -13.42 14.54 -2.20
N VAL A 289 -14.50 14.61 -2.97
CA VAL A 289 -15.79 13.99 -2.61
C VAL A 289 -15.66 12.46 -2.52
N LEU A 290 -14.98 11.82 -3.46
CA LEU A 290 -14.75 10.37 -3.43
C LEU A 290 -13.96 9.96 -2.17
N MET A 291 -12.88 10.67 -1.87
CA MET A 291 -12.08 10.43 -0.68
C MET A 291 -12.85 10.67 0.61
N GLN A 292 -13.71 11.69 0.65
CA GLN A 292 -14.60 11.94 1.80
C GLN A 292 -15.60 10.80 2.01
N ARG A 293 -16.08 10.15 0.94
CA ARG A 293 -16.98 8.99 1.05
C ARG A 293 -16.23 7.75 1.53
N LEU A 294 -15.03 7.51 1.00
CA LEU A 294 -14.16 6.40 1.42
C LEU A 294 -13.74 6.53 2.89
N SER A 295 -13.40 7.74 3.35
CA SER A 295 -12.96 7.96 4.72
C SER A 295 -14.06 7.62 5.74
N ARG A 296 -15.33 7.96 5.44
CA ARG A 296 -16.47 7.59 6.28
C ARG A 296 -16.56 6.09 6.50
N ILE A 297 -16.34 5.28 5.46
CA ILE A 297 -16.39 3.80 5.56
C ILE A 297 -15.24 3.27 6.43
N SER A 298 -14.06 3.90 6.36
CA SER A 298 -12.90 3.52 7.18
C SER A 298 -13.01 3.95 8.65
N MET A 299 -13.72 5.04 8.96
CA MET A 299 -13.70 5.68 10.29
C MET A 299 -14.87 5.32 11.22
N THR A 300 -15.95 4.65 10.77
CA THR A 300 -17.14 4.44 11.62
C THR A 300 -16.90 3.49 12.81
N ASP A 301 -16.38 3.99 13.94
CA ASP A 301 -16.77 3.65 15.33
C ASP A 301 -16.36 4.82 16.23
N GLU A 302 -16.92 6.00 15.99
CA GLU A 302 -17.10 6.96 17.07
C GLU A 302 -18.58 7.29 17.16
N VAL A 303 -19.34 6.32 17.68
CA VAL A 303 -20.51 6.70 18.47
C VAL A 303 -19.97 6.90 19.88
N VAL A 304 -19.48 8.10 20.15
CA VAL A 304 -19.38 8.59 21.53
C VAL A 304 -20.82 8.92 21.92
N ILE A 305 -21.43 8.04 22.71
CA ILE A 305 -22.62 8.42 23.47
C ILE A 305 -22.07 9.22 24.66
N GLU A 306 -22.31 10.54 24.66
CA GLU A 306 -22.20 11.37 25.87
C GLU A 306 -23.15 10.86 26.97
#